data_AF-A0A950JRT2-F1
#
_entry.id   AF-A0A950JRT2-F1
#
_cell.length_a   1.000
_cell.length_b   1.000
_cell.length_c   1.000
_cell.angle_alpha   90.00
_cell.angle_beta   90.00
_cell.angle_gamma   90.00
#
_symmetry.space_group_name_H-M   'P 1'
#
loop_
_entity.id
_entity.type
_entity.pdbx_description
1 polymer ?
#
loop_
_entity_poly.entity_id
_entity_poly.type
_entity_poly.pdbx_seq_one_letter_code
_entity_poly.pdbx_strand_id
1 'polypeptide(L)'
;MTRRALSAFIALTVRDSLKFLACALFVTLLGSVLLLRPASSAGEIPRDQLSIDFAGPVPVIDVKDLLTTYGAPNQQADGSRWYLLAATNGSVRPIARVLLASDPTDAAVHIFPRRSRAKILQVAGSDSAVQVEQVRAVGRHSYRVTVPPATTASIAIRVTNGDEKPSILAWNEAALVAHKRQVAIFLAAGAGLIAAAAAIMAGVALLTVHPVPAWAALVLIFVLLSRLQGAGVLDAGWVTAVGGPYGFGALFAGLALASALELANLLAPLEDLWPLARRWSQAATYAVVAVSFGAFLGVPAATLLTYASVLIGTSLLAAYLVHRGLVGSRAARAVAPSAAIFAIVVA
;
A
#
# COMPACT_ATOMS: atom_id res chain seq x y z
N MET A 1 54.36 -5.87 19.15
CA MET A 1 53.26 -5.67 18.17
C MET A 1 53.78 -4.80 17.04
N THR A 2 53.86 -5.37 15.83
CA THR A 2 54.60 -4.83 14.69
C THR A 2 53.76 -3.83 13.88
N ARG A 3 54.41 -2.78 13.32
CA ARG A 3 53.79 -1.72 12.50
C ARG A 3 52.89 -2.23 11.35
N ARG A 4 53.05 -3.48 10.91
CA ARG A 4 52.19 -4.13 9.90
C ARG A 4 50.78 -4.48 10.39
N ALA A 5 50.61 -4.73 11.69
CA ALA A 5 49.28 -4.99 12.26
C ALA A 5 48.45 -3.69 12.35
N LEU A 6 49.11 -2.56 12.61
CA LEU A 6 48.45 -1.25 12.68
C LEU A 6 48.00 -0.76 11.30
N SER A 7 48.80 -0.99 10.24
CA SER A 7 48.43 -0.61 8.87
C SER A 7 47.29 -1.45 8.31
N ALA A 8 47.22 -2.74 8.66
CA ALA A 8 46.11 -3.62 8.26
C ALA A 8 44.81 -3.24 8.97
N PHE A 9 44.88 -2.87 10.25
CA PHE A 9 43.73 -2.43 11.01
C PHE A 9 43.16 -1.11 10.47
N ILE A 10 44.01 -0.10 10.23
CA ILE A 10 43.60 1.20 9.66
C ILE A 10 43.03 1.04 8.24
N ALA A 11 43.60 0.16 7.41
CA ALA A 11 43.06 -0.10 6.06
C ALA A 11 41.68 -0.80 6.07
N LEU A 12 41.41 -1.65 7.06
CA LEU A 12 40.10 -2.28 7.25
C LEU A 12 39.07 -1.29 7.80
N THR A 13 39.45 -0.44 8.77
CA THR A 13 38.52 0.56 9.32
C THR A 13 38.14 1.62 8.30
N VAL A 14 39.07 2.07 7.44
CA VAL A 14 38.79 3.07 6.40
C VAL A 14 37.93 2.50 5.26
N ARG A 15 38.06 1.21 4.92
CA ARG A 15 37.26 0.57 3.87
C ARG A 15 35.80 0.33 4.26
N ASP A 16 35.54 0.05 5.54
CA ASP A 16 34.18 -0.09 6.04
C ASP A 16 33.54 1.27 6.34
N SER A 17 34.33 2.28 6.73
CA SER A 17 33.88 3.68 6.84
C SER A 17 33.40 4.23 5.50
N LEU A 18 34.03 3.87 4.38
CA LEU A 18 33.60 4.31 3.04
C LEU A 18 32.26 3.72 2.60
N LYS A 19 31.92 2.50 3.05
CA LYS A 19 30.62 1.87 2.77
C LYS A 19 29.51 2.46 3.62
N PHE A 20 29.81 2.77 4.89
CA PHE A 20 28.88 3.51 5.76
C PHE A 20 28.66 4.93 5.25
N LEU A 21 29.69 5.58 4.70
CA LEU A 21 29.57 6.90 4.10
C LEU A 21 28.76 6.84 2.79
N ALA A 22 28.94 5.83 1.93
CA ALA A 22 28.12 5.63 0.73
C ALA A 22 26.65 5.30 1.06
N CYS A 23 26.39 4.54 2.13
CA CYS A 23 25.05 4.22 2.60
C CYS A 23 24.37 5.45 3.25
N ALA A 24 25.10 6.21 4.05
CA ALA A 24 24.63 7.49 4.60
C ALA A 24 24.36 8.51 3.48
N LEU A 25 25.22 8.58 2.46
CA LEU A 25 25.06 9.48 1.32
C LEU A 25 23.87 9.09 0.45
N PHE A 26 23.58 7.79 0.28
CA PHE A 26 22.37 7.29 -0.38
C PHE A 26 21.10 7.61 0.42
N VAL A 27 21.13 7.47 1.75
CA VAL A 27 20.00 7.83 2.65
C VAL A 27 19.77 9.34 2.68
N THR A 28 20.82 10.16 2.63
CA THR A 28 20.68 11.62 2.51
C THR A 28 20.24 12.05 1.11
N LEU A 29 20.66 11.37 0.04
CA LEU A 29 20.19 11.65 -1.32
C LEU A 29 18.69 11.33 -1.45
N LEU A 30 18.24 10.20 -0.88
CA LEU A 30 16.83 9.80 -0.84
C LEU A 30 15.99 10.76 0.04
N GLY A 31 16.56 11.23 1.15
CA GLY A 31 15.95 12.26 2.01
C GLY A 31 15.86 13.65 1.34
N SER A 32 16.81 14.01 0.47
CA SER A 32 16.78 15.27 -0.28
C SER A 32 15.79 15.28 -1.44
N VAL A 33 15.47 14.12 -2.03
CA VAL A 33 14.40 13.99 -3.04
C VAL A 33 13.00 14.15 -2.41
N LEU A 34 12.85 13.86 -1.11
CA LEU A 34 11.61 14.08 -0.35
C LEU A 34 11.41 15.53 0.14
N LEU A 35 12.41 16.41 0.01
CA LEU A 35 12.32 17.82 0.43
C LEU A 35 12.22 18.83 -0.72
N LEU A 36 12.38 18.40 -1.98
CA LEU A 36 11.98 19.22 -3.14
C LEU A 36 10.51 18.96 -3.48
N ARG A 37 9.62 19.40 -2.59
CA ARG A 37 8.25 19.68 -3.00
C ARG A 37 8.30 21.02 -3.73
N PRO A 38 8.06 21.10 -5.06
CA PRO A 38 7.77 22.40 -5.64
C PRO A 38 6.55 22.93 -4.89
N ALA A 39 6.74 24.05 -4.19
CA ALA A 39 5.62 24.88 -3.78
C ALA A 39 4.98 25.36 -5.08
N SER A 40 4.08 24.56 -5.64
CA SER A 40 3.10 25.06 -6.57
C SER A 40 2.30 26.06 -5.76
N SER A 41 2.64 27.34 -5.93
CA SER A 41 1.77 28.45 -5.59
C SER A 41 0.49 28.25 -6.41
N ALA A 42 -0.45 27.51 -5.82
CA ALA A 42 -1.82 27.48 -6.28
C ALA A 42 -2.29 28.92 -6.12
N GLY A 43 -2.34 29.64 -7.24
CA GLY A 43 -3.04 30.91 -7.31
C GLY A 43 -4.41 30.70 -6.69
N GLU A 44 -4.75 31.57 -5.75
CA GLU A 44 -6.00 31.55 -5.04
C GLU A 44 -7.12 31.72 -6.08
N ILE A 45 -7.70 30.61 -6.53
CA ILE A 45 -8.86 30.64 -7.43
C ILE A 45 -10.03 31.17 -6.58
N PRO A 46 -10.68 32.28 -6.99
CA PRO A 46 -11.77 32.87 -6.24
C PRO A 46 -12.85 31.83 -5.93
N ARG A 47 -13.30 31.81 -4.67
CA ARG A 47 -14.23 30.85 -4.07
C ARG A 47 -15.69 31.06 -4.48
N ASP A 48 -15.94 31.26 -5.77
CA ASP A 48 -17.28 31.22 -6.34
C ASP A 48 -17.34 30.09 -7.38
N GLN A 49 -17.91 28.95 -6.95
CA GLN A 49 -18.34 27.83 -7.78
C GLN A 49 -17.32 27.29 -8.80
N LEU A 50 -16.31 26.56 -8.31
CA LEU A 50 -15.57 25.59 -9.13
C LEU A 50 -16.51 24.42 -9.48
N SER A 51 -17.30 24.59 -10.54
CA SER A 51 -18.12 23.52 -11.11
C SER A 51 -17.30 22.72 -12.12
N ILE A 52 -17.38 21.39 -12.07
CA ILE A 52 -16.64 20.50 -12.97
C ILE A 52 -17.50 19.99 -14.10
N ASP A 53 -17.02 20.11 -15.34
CA ASP A 53 -17.73 19.61 -16.50
C ASP A 53 -17.54 18.09 -16.66
N PHE A 54 -18.64 17.36 -16.48
CA PHE A 54 -18.66 15.91 -16.66
C PHE A 54 -18.59 15.50 -18.14
N ALA A 55 -18.91 16.40 -19.07
CA ALA A 55 -18.76 16.18 -20.50
C ALA A 55 -17.31 16.30 -21.00
N GLY A 56 -16.38 16.73 -20.14
CA GLY A 56 -14.97 16.88 -20.51
C GLY A 56 -14.33 15.58 -21.04
N PRO A 57 -13.31 15.66 -21.90
CA PRO A 57 -12.70 14.50 -22.55
C PRO A 57 -11.89 13.61 -21.60
N VAL A 58 -11.65 14.05 -20.37
CA VAL A 58 -10.82 13.34 -19.40
C VAL A 58 -11.56 12.07 -18.92
N PRO A 59 -10.94 10.88 -19.01
CA PRO A 59 -11.60 9.62 -18.66
C PRO A 59 -11.84 9.45 -17.15
N VAL A 60 -11.02 10.11 -16.31
CA VAL A 60 -11.09 10.05 -14.85
C VAL A 60 -10.85 11.44 -14.28
N ILE A 61 -11.75 11.90 -13.42
CA ILE A 61 -11.64 13.20 -12.77
C ILE A 61 -11.59 12.96 -11.27
N ASP A 62 -10.54 13.42 -10.59
CA ASP A 62 -10.52 13.49 -9.13
C ASP A 62 -11.28 14.73 -8.69
N VAL A 63 -12.32 14.53 -7.88
CA VAL A 63 -13.16 15.62 -7.38
C VAL A 63 -12.79 16.06 -5.97
N LYS A 64 -11.74 15.51 -5.34
CA LYS A 64 -11.35 15.81 -3.95
C LYS A 64 -11.33 17.31 -3.63
N ASP A 65 -10.68 18.11 -4.47
CA ASP A 65 -10.51 19.55 -4.24
C ASP A 65 -11.80 20.35 -4.47
N LEU A 66 -12.72 19.77 -5.24
CA LEU A 66 -14.02 20.34 -5.60
C LEU A 66 -15.12 20.00 -4.58
N LEU A 67 -14.84 19.06 -3.66
CA LEU A 67 -15.79 18.71 -2.60
C LEU A 67 -15.85 19.82 -1.54
N THR A 68 -17.06 20.30 -1.31
CA THR A 68 -17.38 21.22 -0.21
C THR A 68 -18.11 20.47 0.89
N THR A 69 -17.77 20.72 2.15
CA THR A 69 -18.42 20.03 3.27
C THR A 69 -19.87 20.50 3.39
N TYR A 70 -20.82 19.57 3.46
CA TYR A 70 -22.23 19.86 3.62
C TYR A 70 -22.70 19.45 5.01
N GLY A 71 -23.16 20.43 5.79
CA GLY A 71 -23.78 20.21 7.10
C GLY A 71 -25.20 19.70 6.93
N ALA A 72 -25.36 18.39 6.74
CA ALA A 72 -26.70 17.80 6.69
C ALA A 72 -27.43 17.99 8.04
N PRO A 73 -28.76 18.24 8.03
CA PRO A 73 -29.51 18.57 9.23
C PRO A 73 -29.52 17.46 10.30
N ASN A 74 -29.26 16.22 9.92
CA ASN A 74 -29.09 15.09 10.84
C ASN A 74 -27.63 14.61 10.78
N GLN A 75 -26.80 15.04 11.72
CA GLN A 75 -25.48 14.44 11.92
C GLN A 75 -25.67 12.98 12.34
N GLN A 76 -25.03 12.08 11.60
CA GLN A 76 -25.21 10.66 11.81
C GLN A 76 -24.08 10.11 12.71
N ALA A 77 -24.44 9.29 13.69
CA ALA A 77 -23.50 8.73 14.68
C ALA A 77 -22.48 7.73 14.10
N ASP A 78 -22.56 7.42 12.80
CA ASP A 78 -21.72 6.45 12.10
C ASP A 78 -20.38 7.03 11.61
N GLY A 79 -20.09 8.31 11.87
CA GLY A 79 -18.87 8.99 11.43
C GLY A 79 -18.84 9.28 9.92
N SER A 80 -19.98 9.17 9.24
CA SER A 80 -20.11 9.57 7.83
C SER A 80 -20.33 11.08 7.71
N ARG A 81 -19.83 11.68 6.64
CA ARG A 81 -20.06 13.10 6.32
C ARG A 81 -20.60 13.28 4.91
N TRP A 82 -21.37 14.33 4.75
CA TRP A 82 -21.89 14.75 3.47
C TRP A 82 -20.97 15.80 2.83
N TYR A 83 -20.80 15.67 1.53
CA TYR A 83 -20.04 16.57 0.68
C TYR A 83 -20.91 16.99 -0.50
N LEU A 84 -20.77 18.24 -0.95
CA LEU A 84 -21.40 18.75 -2.17
C LEU A 84 -20.36 18.90 -3.27
N LEU A 85 -20.78 18.51 -4.46
CA LEU A 85 -20.06 18.67 -5.72
C LEU A 85 -20.96 19.40 -6.72
N ALA A 86 -20.50 20.49 -7.31
CA ALA A 86 -21.17 21.12 -8.44
C ALA A 86 -20.65 20.49 -9.74
N ALA A 87 -21.53 19.82 -10.49
CA ALA A 87 -21.21 19.22 -11.77
C ALA A 87 -21.99 19.91 -12.90
N THR A 88 -21.31 20.24 -13.98
CA THR A 88 -21.91 20.78 -15.19
C THR A 88 -21.90 19.73 -16.29
N ASN A 89 -22.85 19.82 -17.21
CA ASN A 89 -22.82 19.09 -18.47
C ASN A 89 -22.90 20.11 -19.61
N GLY A 90 -21.76 20.43 -20.20
CA GLY A 90 -21.69 21.32 -21.37
C GLY A 90 -22.17 20.68 -22.68
N SER A 91 -22.52 19.40 -22.68
CA SER A 91 -22.93 18.66 -23.88
C SER A 91 -24.41 18.80 -24.21
N VAL A 92 -24.74 18.61 -25.49
CA VAL A 92 -26.11 18.52 -26.01
C VAL A 92 -26.76 17.16 -25.70
N ARG A 93 -26.01 16.20 -25.15
CA ARG A 93 -26.49 14.87 -24.75
C ARG A 93 -26.33 14.66 -23.24
N PRO A 94 -27.19 13.83 -22.61
CA PRO A 94 -26.97 13.39 -21.23
C PRO A 94 -25.60 12.72 -21.10
N ILE A 95 -24.89 13.00 -20.01
CA ILE A 95 -23.60 12.40 -19.71
C ILE A 95 -23.68 11.63 -18.40
N ALA A 96 -23.08 10.43 -18.38
CA ALA A 96 -23.02 9.58 -17.20
C ALA A 96 -21.57 9.45 -16.72
N ARG A 97 -21.35 9.63 -15.41
CA ARG A 97 -20.08 9.36 -14.74
C ARG A 97 -20.31 8.43 -13.56
N VAL A 98 -19.40 7.49 -13.36
CA VAL A 98 -19.43 6.58 -12.21
C VAL A 98 -18.52 7.12 -11.13
N LEU A 99 -19.11 7.44 -9.98
CA LEU A 99 -18.41 7.89 -8.78
C LEU A 99 -17.91 6.69 -7.99
N LEU A 100 -16.62 6.71 -7.66
CA LEU A 100 -15.94 5.71 -6.85
C LEU A 100 -15.09 6.39 -5.80
N ALA A 101 -15.23 6.00 -4.53
CA ALA A 101 -14.27 6.38 -3.52
C ALA A 101 -12.95 5.63 -3.78
N SER A 102 -11.85 6.37 -3.81
CA SER A 102 -10.50 5.82 -3.81
C SER A 102 -9.94 5.80 -2.39
N ASP A 103 -9.05 4.86 -2.13
CA ASP A 103 -8.31 4.87 -0.88
C ASP A 103 -7.36 6.08 -0.87
N PRO A 104 -7.30 6.85 0.22
CA PRO A 104 -6.35 7.93 0.34
C PRO A 104 -4.93 7.36 0.27
N THR A 105 -4.07 7.99 -0.52
CA THR A 105 -2.67 7.59 -0.74
C THR A 105 -1.88 7.50 0.57
N ASP A 106 -2.27 8.28 1.58
CA ASP A 106 -1.62 8.36 2.89
C ASP A 106 -2.27 7.46 3.96
N ALA A 107 -3.26 6.63 3.60
CA ALA A 107 -4.03 5.82 4.56
C ALA A 107 -3.15 4.90 5.43
N ALA A 108 -1.99 4.50 4.92
CA ALA A 108 -1.03 3.64 5.61
C ALA A 108 -0.09 4.37 6.59
N VAL A 109 -0.01 5.71 6.54
CA VAL A 109 0.97 6.52 7.30
C VAL A 109 0.34 7.16 8.55
N HIS A 110 -0.94 6.89 8.83
CA HIS A 110 -1.58 7.42 10.03
C HIS A 110 -1.15 6.65 11.29
N ILE A 111 -0.93 7.41 12.36
CA ILE A 111 -0.64 6.86 13.70
C ILE A 111 -1.81 6.02 14.20
N PHE A 112 -3.05 6.45 13.94
CA PHE A 112 -4.23 5.65 14.24
C PHE A 112 -4.68 4.89 13.00
N PRO A 113 -4.86 3.56 13.08
CA PRO A 113 -5.34 2.77 11.95
C PRO A 113 -6.76 3.22 11.56
N ARG A 114 -6.98 3.44 10.27
CA ARG A 114 -8.32 3.74 9.76
C ARG A 114 -9.20 2.51 9.91
N ARG A 115 -10.35 2.68 10.58
CA ARG A 115 -11.31 1.60 10.85
C ARG A 115 -11.86 0.95 9.59
N SER A 116 -11.96 1.69 8.49
CA SER A 116 -12.44 1.17 7.21
C SER A 116 -11.95 2.00 6.03
N ARG A 117 -12.03 1.43 4.82
CA ARG A 117 -11.80 2.17 3.58
C ARG A 117 -12.88 3.24 3.37
N ALA A 118 -12.53 4.31 2.64
CA ALA A 118 -13.52 5.29 2.22
C ALA A 118 -14.53 4.62 1.28
N LYS A 119 -15.82 4.74 1.60
CA LYS A 119 -16.92 4.15 0.81
C LYS A 119 -18.02 5.18 0.66
N ILE A 120 -18.56 5.28 -0.55
CA ILE A 120 -19.77 6.08 -0.80
C ILE A 120 -20.97 5.28 -0.29
N LEU A 121 -21.73 5.88 0.62
CA LEU A 121 -22.93 5.27 1.19
C LEU A 121 -24.18 5.68 0.43
N GLN A 122 -24.25 6.94 0.03
CA GLN A 122 -25.41 7.55 -0.60
C GLN A 122 -24.95 8.68 -1.52
N VAL A 123 -25.69 8.86 -2.62
CA VAL A 123 -25.53 9.99 -3.53
C VAL A 123 -26.93 10.51 -3.85
N ALA A 124 -27.10 11.82 -3.88
CA ALA A 124 -28.34 12.48 -4.23
C ALA A 124 -28.06 13.67 -5.16
N GLY A 125 -28.90 13.88 -6.16
CA GLY A 125 -28.90 15.08 -7.00
C GLY A 125 -29.83 16.13 -6.42
N SER A 126 -29.54 17.41 -6.67
CA SER A 126 -30.43 18.52 -6.30
C SER A 126 -31.64 18.68 -7.20
N ASP A 127 -31.56 18.16 -8.43
CA ASP A 127 -32.65 18.22 -9.41
C ASP A 127 -33.19 16.80 -9.64
N SER A 128 -34.51 16.72 -9.76
CA SER A 128 -35.28 15.54 -10.17
C SER A 128 -34.82 14.95 -11.51
N ALA A 129 -34.26 15.77 -12.40
CA ALA A 129 -33.76 15.31 -13.70
C ALA A 129 -32.39 14.61 -13.62
N VAL A 130 -31.66 14.75 -12.50
CA VAL A 130 -30.37 14.07 -12.29
C VAL A 130 -30.64 12.65 -11.80
N GLN A 131 -30.29 11.67 -12.64
CA GLN A 131 -30.47 10.28 -12.28
C GLN A 131 -29.25 9.75 -11.52
N VAL A 132 -29.48 9.14 -10.37
CA VAL A 132 -28.45 8.53 -9.54
C VAL A 132 -28.79 7.06 -9.35
N GLU A 133 -27.93 6.19 -9.86
CA GLU A 133 -28.13 4.74 -9.83
C GLU A 133 -26.94 4.05 -9.17
N GLN A 134 -27.20 3.03 -8.35
CA GLN A 134 -26.13 2.21 -7.79
C GLN A 134 -25.68 1.17 -8.82
N VAL A 135 -24.41 1.22 -9.25
CA VAL A 135 -23.86 0.29 -10.24
C VAL A 135 -23.13 -0.85 -9.55
N ARG A 136 -23.86 -1.90 -9.19
CA ARG A 136 -23.31 -3.06 -8.47
C ARG A 136 -22.29 -3.86 -9.27
N ALA A 137 -22.35 -3.80 -10.60
CA ALA A 137 -21.42 -4.49 -11.49
C ALA A 137 -19.96 -4.01 -11.33
N VAL A 138 -19.76 -2.76 -10.92
CA VAL A 138 -18.41 -2.19 -10.73
C VAL A 138 -17.98 -2.18 -9.27
N GLY A 139 -18.94 -2.11 -8.34
CA GLY A 139 -18.68 -2.17 -6.91
C GLY A 139 -19.95 -2.00 -6.08
N ARG A 140 -19.91 -2.44 -4.82
CA ARG A 140 -21.04 -2.26 -3.89
C ARG A 140 -21.27 -0.79 -3.51
N HIS A 141 -20.26 0.06 -3.66
CA HIS A 141 -20.28 1.47 -3.26
C HIS A 141 -19.97 2.41 -4.44
N SER A 142 -20.37 2.01 -5.65
CA SER A 142 -20.28 2.84 -6.87
C SER A 142 -21.65 3.33 -7.30
N TYR A 143 -21.70 4.61 -7.70
CA TYR A 143 -22.91 5.28 -8.13
C TYR A 143 -22.69 5.91 -9.50
N ARG A 144 -23.55 5.59 -10.47
CA ARG A 144 -23.63 6.30 -11.74
C ARG A 144 -24.50 7.52 -11.55
N VAL A 145 -23.97 8.67 -11.93
CA VAL A 145 -24.69 9.94 -11.96
C VAL A 145 -24.83 10.37 -13.41
N THR A 146 -26.08 10.53 -13.86
CA THR A 146 -26.41 11.00 -15.20
C THR A 146 -26.92 12.43 -15.10
N VAL A 147 -26.19 13.36 -15.73
CA VAL A 147 -26.53 14.79 -15.75
C VAL A 147 -27.19 15.14 -17.09
N PRO A 148 -28.38 15.76 -17.10
CA PRO A 148 -29.07 16.20 -18.33
C PRO A 148 -28.22 17.16 -19.17
N PRO A 149 -28.51 17.30 -20.48
CA PRO A 149 -27.75 18.17 -21.38
C PRO A 149 -27.87 19.65 -20.97
N ALA A 150 -26.77 20.41 -21.12
CA ALA A 150 -26.70 21.85 -20.86
C ALA A 150 -27.20 22.28 -19.45
N THR A 151 -27.01 21.43 -18.43
CA THR A 151 -27.44 21.73 -17.05
C THR A 151 -26.28 21.76 -16.06
N THR A 152 -26.53 22.45 -14.94
CA THR A 152 -25.67 22.44 -13.75
C THR A 152 -26.43 21.76 -12.62
N ALA A 153 -25.83 20.75 -12.02
CA ALA A 153 -26.41 19.97 -10.93
C ALA A 153 -25.50 20.01 -9.70
N SER A 154 -26.10 20.17 -8.52
CA SER A 154 -25.38 19.94 -7.28
C SER A 154 -25.64 18.51 -6.81
N ILE A 155 -24.57 17.78 -6.51
CA ILE A 155 -24.57 16.38 -6.14
C ILE A 155 -24.10 16.29 -4.69
N ALA A 156 -24.98 15.81 -3.83
CA ALA A 156 -24.65 15.48 -2.44
C ALA A 156 -24.13 14.05 -2.36
N ILE A 157 -22.95 13.86 -1.78
CA ILE A 157 -22.27 12.57 -1.65
C ILE A 157 -21.99 12.31 -0.18
N ARG A 158 -22.49 11.19 0.35
CA ARG A 158 -22.23 10.72 1.71
C ARG A 158 -21.11 9.70 1.70
N VAL A 159 -20.07 9.93 2.49
CA VAL A 159 -18.88 9.07 2.55
C VAL A 159 -18.58 8.64 3.99
N THR A 160 -18.14 7.40 4.18
CA THR A 160 -17.62 6.89 5.47
C THR A 160 -16.26 7.49 5.81
N ASN A 161 -15.93 7.60 7.10
CA ASN A 161 -14.66 8.16 7.59
C ASN A 161 -14.35 9.54 6.98
N GLY A 162 -15.36 10.40 6.96
CA GLY A 162 -15.30 11.71 6.30
C GLY A 162 -14.57 12.78 7.10
N ASP A 163 -13.74 12.45 8.07
CA ASP A 163 -13.00 13.43 8.88
C ASP A 163 -12.01 14.25 8.03
N GLU A 164 -11.50 13.64 6.96
CA GLU A 164 -10.71 14.28 5.92
C GLU A 164 -11.48 14.25 4.59
N LYS A 165 -11.25 15.23 3.70
CA LYS A 165 -11.83 15.23 2.36
C LYS A 165 -11.44 13.95 1.62
N PRO A 166 -12.40 13.09 1.24
CA PRO A 166 -12.09 11.83 0.57
C PRO A 166 -11.69 12.08 -0.89
N SER A 167 -10.80 11.25 -1.40
CA SER A 167 -10.50 11.21 -2.83
C SER A 167 -11.60 10.42 -3.54
N ILE A 168 -12.44 11.12 -4.32
CA ILE A 168 -13.53 10.51 -5.09
C ILE A 168 -13.18 10.70 -6.56
N LEU A 169 -13.24 9.60 -7.30
CA LEU A 169 -12.94 9.59 -8.72
C LEU A 169 -14.24 9.47 -9.51
N ALA A 170 -14.47 10.40 -10.43
CA ALA A 170 -15.55 10.38 -11.41
C ALA A 170 -15.04 9.79 -12.72
N TRP A 171 -15.42 8.55 -13.01
CA TRP A 171 -14.97 7.81 -14.19
C TRP A 171 -15.97 7.87 -15.33
N ASN A 172 -15.47 7.88 -16.55
CA ASN A 172 -16.25 7.42 -17.70
C ASN A 172 -16.42 5.89 -17.59
N GLU A 173 -17.62 5.40 -17.86
CA GLU A 173 -17.97 3.98 -17.72
C GLU A 173 -17.10 3.07 -18.60
N ALA A 174 -16.86 3.44 -19.87
CA ALA A 174 -16.02 2.64 -20.76
C ALA A 174 -14.57 2.54 -20.26
N ALA A 175 -14.01 3.66 -19.78
CA ALA A 175 -12.66 3.71 -19.23
C ALA A 175 -12.57 2.90 -17.93
N LEU A 176 -13.60 2.94 -17.09
CA LEU A 176 -13.66 2.20 -15.84
C LEU A 176 -13.70 0.69 -16.07
N VAL A 177 -14.51 0.23 -17.02
CA VAL A 177 -14.58 -1.20 -17.38
C VAL A 177 -13.23 -1.68 -17.92
N ALA A 178 -12.60 -0.91 -18.81
CA ALA A 178 -11.28 -1.23 -19.34
C ALA A 178 -10.22 -1.30 -18.22
N HIS A 179 -10.20 -0.31 -17.34
CA HIS A 179 -9.28 -0.27 -16.19
C HIS A 179 -9.50 -1.45 -15.24
N LYS A 180 -10.75 -1.74 -14.84
CA LYS A 180 -11.06 -2.88 -13.97
C LYS A 180 -10.69 -4.20 -14.60
N ARG A 181 -10.89 -4.37 -15.91
CA ARG A 181 -10.46 -5.57 -16.63
C ARG A 181 -8.94 -5.74 -16.60
N GLN A 182 -8.18 -4.68 -16.88
CA GLN A 182 -6.72 -4.71 -16.83
C GLN A 182 -6.20 -5.04 -15.42
N VAL A 183 -6.74 -4.37 -14.39
CA VAL A 183 -6.38 -4.61 -12.99
C VAL A 183 -6.73 -6.04 -12.58
N ALA A 184 -7.90 -6.56 -12.96
CA ALA A 184 -8.30 -7.93 -12.64
C ALA A 184 -7.38 -8.97 -13.28
N ILE A 185 -7.03 -8.80 -14.57
CA ILE A 185 -6.09 -9.70 -15.27
C ILE A 185 -4.72 -9.67 -14.59
N PHE A 186 -4.20 -8.49 -14.28
CA PHE A 186 -2.89 -8.34 -13.65
C PHE A 186 -2.87 -8.94 -12.24
N LEU A 187 -3.89 -8.65 -11.43
CA LEU A 187 -4.02 -9.22 -10.08
C LEU A 187 -4.17 -10.75 -10.13
N ALA A 188 -4.99 -11.29 -11.03
CA ALA A 188 -5.18 -12.73 -11.17
C ALA A 188 -3.90 -13.43 -11.62
N ALA A 189 -3.19 -12.87 -12.59
CA ALA A 189 -1.92 -13.41 -13.06
C ALA A 189 -0.85 -13.38 -11.96
N GLY A 190 -0.68 -12.25 -11.27
CA GLY A 190 0.29 -12.11 -10.17
C GLY A 190 -0.04 -13.02 -8.98
N ALA A 191 -1.30 -13.02 -8.53
CA ALA A 191 -1.75 -13.87 -7.43
C ALA A 191 -1.64 -15.36 -7.78
N GLY A 192 -2.02 -15.74 -9.00
CA GLY A 192 -1.92 -17.12 -9.49
C GLY A 192 -0.48 -17.61 -9.54
N LEU A 193 0.46 -16.78 -10.01
CA LEU A 193 1.88 -17.12 -10.05
C LEU A 193 2.48 -17.29 -8.65
N ILE A 194 2.15 -16.39 -7.71
CA ILE A 194 2.60 -16.49 -6.31
C ILE A 194 1.99 -17.74 -5.65
N ALA A 195 0.70 -18.01 -5.88
CA ALA A 195 0.03 -19.19 -5.34
C ALA A 195 0.63 -20.50 -5.88
N ALA A 196 0.91 -20.57 -7.18
CA ALA A 196 1.57 -21.72 -7.79
C ALA A 196 2.97 -21.94 -7.21
N ALA A 197 3.76 -20.88 -7.08
CA ALA A 197 5.09 -20.94 -6.47
C ALA A 197 5.01 -21.41 -5.00
N ALA A 198 4.06 -20.89 -4.22
CA ALA A 198 3.84 -21.31 -2.85
C ALA A 198 3.48 -22.80 -2.75
N ALA A 199 2.60 -23.29 -3.63
CA ALA A 199 2.19 -24.69 -3.68
C ALA A 199 3.36 -25.62 -4.05
N ILE A 200 4.17 -25.23 -5.03
CA ILE A 200 5.37 -25.98 -5.43
C ILE A 200 6.35 -26.05 -4.26
N MET A 201 6.66 -24.92 -3.61
CA MET A 201 7.59 -24.89 -2.48
C MET A 201 7.07 -25.68 -1.28
N ALA A 202 5.77 -25.64 -1.00
CA ALA A 202 5.14 -26.47 0.02
C ALA A 202 5.25 -27.96 -0.32
N GLY A 203 5.02 -28.35 -1.58
CA GLY A 203 5.20 -29.72 -2.05
C GLY A 203 6.65 -30.20 -1.90
N VAL A 204 7.63 -29.38 -2.28
CA VAL A 204 9.05 -29.67 -2.08
C VAL A 204 9.38 -29.83 -0.59
N ALA A 205 8.81 -28.99 0.27
CA ALA A 205 9.02 -29.09 1.72
C ALA A 205 8.51 -30.42 2.29
N LEU A 206 7.32 -30.85 1.87
CA LEU A 206 6.74 -32.13 2.29
C LEU A 206 7.56 -33.33 1.79
N LEU A 207 8.05 -33.28 0.55
CA LEU A 207 8.82 -34.38 -0.05
C LEU A 207 10.25 -34.47 0.49
N THR A 208 10.90 -33.34 0.78
CA THR A 208 12.30 -33.30 1.20
C THR A 208 12.50 -33.24 2.71
N VAL A 209 11.43 -32.92 3.47
CA VAL A 209 11.48 -32.66 4.92
C VAL A 209 12.54 -31.60 5.27
N HIS A 210 12.87 -30.73 4.32
CA HIS A 210 13.86 -29.67 4.49
C HIS A 210 13.16 -28.36 4.91
N PRO A 211 13.68 -27.60 5.89
CA PRO A 211 12.99 -26.42 6.41
C PRO A 211 12.99 -25.22 5.45
N VAL A 212 14.03 -25.06 4.62
CA VAL A 212 14.14 -23.94 3.66
C VAL A 212 12.91 -23.79 2.75
N PRO A 213 12.46 -24.83 2.02
CA PRO A 213 11.30 -24.70 1.16
C PRO A 213 9.99 -24.41 1.93
N ALA A 214 9.87 -24.87 3.17
CA ALA A 214 8.70 -24.57 4.02
C ALA A 214 8.62 -23.06 4.33
N TRP A 215 9.74 -22.46 4.74
CA TRP A 215 9.80 -21.03 5.00
C TRP A 215 9.59 -20.18 3.75
N ALA A 216 10.13 -20.61 2.60
CA ALA A 216 9.86 -19.95 1.32
C ALA A 216 8.37 -19.99 0.94
N ALA A 217 7.68 -21.11 1.16
CA ALA A 217 6.25 -21.22 0.94
C ALA A 217 5.47 -20.25 1.86
N LEU A 218 5.85 -20.16 3.14
CA LEU A 218 5.22 -19.21 4.09
C LEU A 218 5.38 -17.76 3.65
N VAL A 219 6.57 -17.34 3.22
CA VAL A 219 6.80 -15.99 2.69
C VAL A 219 5.83 -15.71 1.53
N LEU A 220 5.74 -16.63 0.57
CA LEU A 220 4.87 -16.45 -0.60
C LEU A 220 3.39 -16.41 -0.24
N ILE A 221 2.94 -17.24 0.72
CA ILE A 221 1.57 -17.23 1.22
C ILE A 221 1.24 -15.88 1.88
N PHE A 222 2.11 -15.37 2.74
CA PHE A 222 1.87 -14.09 3.40
C PHE A 222 1.92 -12.91 2.42
N VAL A 223 2.81 -12.93 1.43
CA VAL A 223 2.81 -11.95 0.34
C VAL A 223 1.50 -12.03 -0.47
N LEU A 224 1.02 -13.23 -0.81
CA LEU A 224 -0.24 -13.42 -1.50
C LEU A 224 -1.42 -12.84 -0.70
N LEU A 225 -1.48 -13.16 0.59
CA LEU A 225 -2.53 -12.67 1.48
C LEU A 225 -2.49 -11.14 1.62
N SER A 226 -1.30 -10.55 1.71
CA SER A 226 -1.12 -9.09 1.70
C SER A 226 -1.64 -8.46 0.39
N ARG A 227 -1.36 -9.08 -0.77
CA ARG A 227 -1.87 -8.61 -2.07
C ARG A 227 -3.39 -8.75 -2.21
N LEU A 228 -3.96 -9.85 -1.74
CA LEU A 228 -5.42 -10.08 -1.73
C LEU A 228 -6.13 -9.10 -0.79
N GLN A 229 -5.52 -8.78 0.35
CA GLN A 229 -5.98 -7.72 1.24
C GLN A 229 -5.94 -6.37 0.52
N GLY A 230 -4.83 -6.00 -0.13
CA GLY A 230 -4.71 -4.76 -0.90
C GLY A 230 -5.81 -4.59 -1.94
N ALA A 231 -6.20 -5.69 -2.62
CA ALA A 231 -7.30 -5.74 -3.58
C ALA A 231 -8.71 -5.68 -2.96
N GLY A 232 -8.83 -5.68 -1.63
CA GLY A 232 -10.10 -5.59 -0.90
C GLY A 232 -10.89 -6.89 -0.83
N VAL A 233 -10.30 -8.04 -1.21
CA VAL A 233 -10.98 -9.36 -1.19
C VAL A 233 -11.31 -9.78 0.25
N LEU A 234 -10.49 -9.34 1.21
CA LEU A 234 -10.58 -9.70 2.62
C LEU A 234 -11.34 -8.65 3.47
N ASP A 235 -11.89 -7.61 2.83
CA ASP A 235 -12.52 -6.46 3.53
C ASP A 235 -13.93 -6.76 4.09
N ALA A 236 -14.53 -7.90 3.77
CA ALA A 236 -15.89 -8.27 4.16
C ALA A 236 -15.97 -9.21 5.39
N GLY A 237 -14.84 -9.58 6.00
CA GLY A 237 -14.79 -10.52 7.11
C GLY A 237 -14.84 -9.87 8.50
N TRP A 238 -15.28 -10.63 9.51
CA TRP A 238 -15.27 -10.27 10.94
C TRP A 238 -13.88 -9.79 11.43
N VAL A 239 -12.84 -10.21 10.72
CA VAL A 239 -11.43 -9.93 10.98
C VAL A 239 -11.07 -8.44 10.82
N THR A 240 -11.87 -7.65 10.08
CA THR A 240 -11.61 -6.20 9.90
C THR A 240 -12.21 -5.31 10.98
N ALA A 241 -12.98 -5.86 11.93
CA ALA A 241 -13.70 -5.07 12.94
C ALA A 241 -12.79 -4.41 13.99
N VAL A 242 -11.58 -4.96 14.23
CA VAL A 242 -10.69 -4.50 15.31
C VAL A 242 -9.60 -3.57 14.78
N GLY A 243 -8.70 -4.06 13.90
CA GLY A 243 -7.59 -3.27 13.34
C GLY A 243 -7.87 -2.58 12.01
N GLY A 244 -9.09 -2.71 11.47
CA GLY A 244 -9.42 -2.25 10.13
C GLY A 244 -8.73 -3.06 9.02
N PRO A 245 -8.99 -2.73 7.75
CA PRO A 245 -8.40 -3.44 6.61
C PRO A 245 -6.87 -3.27 6.55
N TYR A 246 -6.36 -2.10 6.94
CA TYR A 246 -4.93 -1.78 6.90
C TYR A 246 -4.11 -2.54 7.96
N GLY A 247 -4.68 -2.78 9.15
CA GLY A 247 -4.03 -3.61 10.18
C GLY A 247 -3.77 -5.04 9.70
N PHE A 248 -4.68 -5.60 8.90
CA PHE A 248 -4.52 -6.94 8.35
C PHE A 248 -3.45 -7.00 7.25
N GLY A 249 -3.39 -5.96 6.39
CA GLY A 249 -2.31 -5.82 5.41
C GLY A 249 -0.94 -5.72 6.07
N ALA A 250 -0.84 -4.92 7.14
CA ALA A 250 0.37 -4.80 7.94
C ALA A 250 0.77 -6.14 8.59
N LEU A 251 -0.18 -6.86 9.20
CA LEU A 251 0.07 -8.18 9.79
C LEU A 251 0.73 -9.13 8.79
N PHE A 252 0.15 -9.30 7.60
CA PHE A 252 0.71 -10.21 6.61
C PHE A 252 2.04 -9.74 6.05
N ALA A 253 2.24 -8.43 5.85
CA ALA A 253 3.52 -7.90 5.43
C ALA A 253 4.62 -8.18 6.47
N GLY A 254 4.32 -8.00 7.75
CA GLY A 254 5.25 -8.29 8.83
C GLY A 254 5.51 -9.78 9.04
N LEU A 255 4.50 -10.66 8.90
CA LEU A 255 4.70 -12.11 8.89
C LEU A 255 5.52 -12.59 7.68
N ALA A 256 5.36 -11.96 6.51
CA ALA A 256 6.20 -12.19 5.35
C ALA A 256 7.66 -11.80 5.63
N LEU A 257 7.90 -10.67 6.31
CA LEU A 257 9.25 -10.28 6.73
C LEU A 257 9.84 -11.25 7.76
N ALA A 258 9.07 -11.65 8.77
CA ALA A 258 9.52 -12.58 9.80
C ALA A 258 9.91 -13.94 9.21
N SER A 259 9.09 -14.48 8.30
CA SER A 259 9.41 -15.71 7.57
C SER A 259 10.61 -15.55 6.62
N ALA A 260 10.79 -14.35 6.02
CA ALA A 260 11.95 -14.06 5.20
C ALA A 260 13.25 -13.97 6.01
N LEU A 261 13.21 -13.45 7.24
CA LEU A 261 14.35 -13.44 8.17
C LEU A 261 14.80 -14.87 8.51
N GLU A 262 13.86 -15.76 8.84
CA GLU A 262 14.17 -17.17 9.11
C GLU A 262 14.70 -17.89 7.86
N LEU A 263 14.09 -17.65 6.70
CA LEU A 263 14.57 -18.18 5.43
C LEU A 263 16.02 -17.73 5.13
N ALA A 264 16.31 -16.44 5.32
CA ALA A 264 17.65 -15.89 5.09
C ALA A 264 18.67 -16.48 6.05
N ASN A 265 18.31 -16.70 7.32
CA ASN A 265 19.19 -17.33 8.29
C ASN A 265 19.48 -18.80 7.95
N LEU A 266 18.55 -19.52 7.35
CA LEU A 266 18.78 -20.89 6.86
C LEU A 266 19.66 -20.93 5.59
N LEU A 267 19.53 -19.96 4.69
CA LEU A 267 20.30 -19.90 3.44
C LEU A 267 21.74 -19.39 3.66
N ALA A 268 21.90 -18.43 4.56
CA ALA A 268 23.16 -17.82 4.93
C ALA A 268 23.14 -17.53 6.44
N PRO A 269 23.65 -18.45 7.28
CA PRO A 269 23.62 -18.31 8.73
C PRO A 269 24.26 -16.99 9.17
N LEU A 270 23.51 -16.21 9.94
CA LEU A 270 24.00 -14.96 10.53
C LEU A 270 25.10 -15.21 11.58
N GLU A 271 25.11 -16.42 12.14
CA GLU A 271 26.10 -16.90 13.11
C GLU A 271 27.53 -16.85 12.54
N ASP A 272 27.67 -17.03 11.22
CA ASP A 272 28.95 -16.99 10.52
C ASP A 272 29.60 -15.60 10.54
N LEU A 273 28.81 -14.52 10.70
CA LEU A 273 29.32 -13.15 10.82
C LEU A 273 29.58 -12.76 12.27
N TRP A 274 28.65 -13.10 13.17
CA TRP A 274 28.78 -12.78 14.59
C TRP A 274 28.05 -13.81 15.47
N PRO A 275 28.68 -14.40 16.50
CA PRO A 275 28.04 -15.39 17.38
C PRO A 275 26.80 -14.89 18.14
N LEU A 276 26.68 -13.58 18.38
CA LEU A 276 25.52 -12.97 19.02
C LEU A 276 24.38 -12.72 18.03
N ALA A 277 24.65 -12.66 16.71
CA ALA A 277 23.66 -12.30 15.71
C ALA A 277 22.45 -13.24 15.71
N ARG A 278 22.64 -14.52 16.07
CA ARG A 278 21.53 -15.49 16.22
C ARG A 278 20.49 -15.06 17.26
N ARG A 279 20.93 -14.55 18.41
CA ARG A 279 20.03 -14.11 19.48
C ARG A 279 19.29 -12.85 19.06
N TRP A 280 20.00 -11.91 18.43
CA TRP A 280 19.41 -10.68 17.92
C TRP A 280 18.43 -10.94 16.76
N SER A 281 18.72 -11.91 15.88
CA SER A 281 17.81 -12.26 14.79
C SER A 281 16.52 -12.87 15.31
N GLN A 282 16.59 -13.79 16.28
CA GLN A 282 15.40 -14.36 16.93
C GLN A 282 14.59 -13.27 17.64
N ALA A 283 15.24 -12.40 18.39
CA ALA A 283 14.59 -11.27 19.05
C ALA A 283 13.92 -10.33 18.01
N ALA A 284 14.58 -10.07 16.88
CA ALA A 284 14.02 -9.27 15.79
C ALA A 284 12.79 -9.96 15.15
N THR A 285 12.85 -11.27 14.88
CA THR A 285 11.70 -12.04 14.37
C THR A 285 10.52 -11.93 15.33
N TYR A 286 10.72 -12.16 16.63
CA TYR A 286 9.65 -12.03 17.62
C TYR A 286 9.12 -10.61 17.74
N ALA A 287 9.99 -9.60 17.69
CA ALA A 287 9.58 -8.20 17.72
C ALA A 287 8.72 -7.84 16.50
N VAL A 288 9.13 -8.24 15.28
CA VAL A 288 8.35 -8.04 14.06
C VAL A 288 6.99 -8.71 14.17
N VAL A 289 6.94 -9.97 14.62
CA VAL A 289 5.68 -10.70 14.83
C VAL A 289 4.79 -9.98 15.84
N ALA A 290 5.32 -9.61 17.00
CA ALA A 290 4.57 -8.93 18.05
C ALA A 290 3.99 -7.58 17.58
N VAL A 291 4.79 -6.76 16.89
CA VAL A 291 4.35 -5.47 16.32
C VAL A 291 3.29 -5.69 15.23
N SER A 292 3.43 -6.74 14.42
CA SER A 292 2.47 -7.10 13.36
C SER A 292 1.12 -7.52 13.95
N PHE A 293 1.12 -8.30 15.03
CA PHE A 293 -0.11 -8.61 15.78
C PHE A 293 -0.67 -7.37 16.48
N GLY A 294 0.18 -6.48 16.99
CA GLY A 294 -0.25 -5.17 17.49
C GLY A 294 -0.97 -4.34 16.43
N ALA A 295 -0.48 -4.34 15.19
CA ALA A 295 -1.11 -3.65 14.07
C ALA A 295 -2.50 -4.24 13.75
N PHE A 296 -2.63 -5.58 13.83
CA PHE A 296 -3.91 -6.25 13.68
C PHE A 296 -4.92 -5.92 14.80
N LEU A 297 -4.44 -5.77 16.03
CA LEU A 297 -5.28 -5.37 17.17
C LEU A 297 -5.62 -3.88 17.18
N GLY A 298 -5.10 -3.10 16.23
CA GLY A 298 -5.35 -1.67 16.14
C GLY A 298 -4.55 -0.81 17.12
N VAL A 299 -3.42 -1.32 17.63
CA VAL A 299 -2.52 -0.57 18.51
C VAL A 299 -1.99 0.65 17.74
N PRO A 300 -2.08 1.87 18.31
CA PRO A 300 -1.56 3.08 17.67
C PRO A 300 -0.09 2.92 17.28
N ALA A 301 0.29 3.47 16.12
CA ALA A 301 1.59 3.40 15.47
C ALA A 301 2.07 1.99 15.05
N ALA A 302 1.42 0.90 15.46
CA ALA A 302 1.89 -0.45 15.13
C ALA A 302 1.83 -0.76 13.63
N THR A 303 0.82 -0.26 12.91
CA THR A 303 0.75 -0.34 11.44
C THR A 303 1.94 0.35 10.77
N LEU A 304 2.21 1.60 11.18
CA LEU A 304 3.33 2.39 10.68
C LEU A 304 4.67 1.70 10.99
N LEU A 305 4.86 1.24 12.23
CA LEU A 305 6.06 0.52 12.64
C LEU A 305 6.24 -0.77 11.85
N THR A 306 5.16 -1.49 11.54
CA THR A 306 5.23 -2.70 10.73
C THR A 306 5.65 -2.37 9.31
N TYR A 307 5.05 -1.36 8.66
CA TYR A 307 5.44 -0.97 7.31
C TYR A 307 6.87 -0.44 7.25
N ALA A 308 7.30 0.37 8.22
CA ALA A 308 8.68 0.82 8.34
C ALA A 308 9.64 -0.36 8.53
N SER A 309 9.27 -1.34 9.36
CA SER A 309 10.05 -2.56 9.58
C SER A 309 10.15 -3.41 8.31
N VAL A 310 9.07 -3.52 7.54
CA VAL A 310 9.06 -4.25 6.26
C VAL A 310 9.96 -3.55 5.24
N LEU A 311 9.86 -2.24 5.11
CA LEU A 311 10.70 -1.45 4.21
C LEU A 311 12.20 -1.60 4.54
N ILE A 312 12.56 -1.30 5.80
CA ILE A 312 13.94 -1.35 6.27
C ILE A 312 14.44 -2.79 6.26
N GLY A 313 13.64 -3.73 6.76
CA GLY A 313 14.00 -5.15 6.89
C GLY A 313 14.23 -5.84 5.56
N THR A 314 13.37 -5.60 4.56
CA THR A 314 13.56 -6.18 3.22
C THR A 314 14.80 -5.62 2.53
N SER A 315 15.07 -4.33 2.68
CA SER A 315 16.27 -3.67 2.14
C SER A 315 17.56 -4.20 2.79
N LEU A 316 17.57 -4.33 4.13
CA LEU A 316 18.70 -4.91 4.87
C LEU A 316 18.93 -6.39 4.50
N LEU A 317 17.86 -7.17 4.38
CA LEU A 317 17.93 -8.57 3.96
C LEU A 317 18.51 -8.71 2.54
N ALA A 318 18.06 -7.89 1.60
CA ALA A 318 18.58 -7.89 0.24
C ALA A 318 20.07 -7.52 0.23
N ALA A 319 20.47 -6.45 0.92
CA ALA A 319 21.87 -6.04 1.05
C ALA A 319 22.73 -7.14 1.67
N TYR A 320 22.22 -7.82 2.70
CA TYR A 320 22.87 -8.94 3.37
C TYR A 320 23.10 -10.12 2.41
N LEU A 321 22.06 -10.54 1.66
CA LEU A 321 22.17 -11.66 0.72
C LEU A 321 23.11 -11.34 -0.44
N VAL A 322 23.08 -10.11 -0.96
CA VAL A 322 24.05 -9.65 -1.97
C VAL A 322 25.46 -9.72 -1.42
N HIS A 323 25.70 -9.20 -0.21
CA HIS A 323 27.01 -9.24 0.42
C HIS A 323 27.51 -10.68 0.61
N ARG A 324 26.67 -11.58 1.14
CA ARG A 324 27.02 -13.01 1.31
C ARG A 324 27.22 -13.73 -0.03
N GLY A 325 26.47 -13.36 -1.06
CA GLY A 325 26.68 -13.85 -2.42
C GLY A 325 28.04 -13.45 -3.00
N LEU A 326 28.52 -12.23 -2.70
CA LEU A 326 29.85 -11.76 -3.05
C LEU A 326 30.96 -12.48 -2.26
N VAL A 327 30.73 -12.75 -0.97
CA VAL A 327 31.67 -13.44 -0.07
C VAL A 327 31.76 -14.96 -0.32
N GLY A 328 30.87 -15.52 -1.15
CA GLY A 328 31.03 -16.88 -1.69
C GLY A 328 29.91 -17.88 -1.35
N SER A 329 28.83 -17.45 -0.67
CA SER A 329 27.68 -18.33 -0.47
C SER A 329 26.93 -18.55 -1.80
N ARG A 330 26.95 -19.79 -2.30
CA ARG A 330 26.25 -20.18 -3.53
C ARG A 330 24.73 -19.99 -3.41
N ALA A 331 24.16 -20.35 -2.26
CA ALA A 331 22.74 -20.21 -1.98
C ALA A 331 22.31 -18.73 -1.96
N ALA A 332 23.07 -17.86 -1.27
CA ALA A 332 22.79 -16.43 -1.26
C ALA A 332 22.93 -15.80 -2.65
N ARG A 333 23.92 -16.24 -3.45
CA ARG A 333 24.14 -15.75 -4.81
C ARG A 333 22.98 -16.08 -5.76
N ALA A 334 22.33 -17.23 -5.58
CA ALA A 334 21.16 -17.62 -6.37
C ALA A 334 19.91 -16.77 -6.05
N VAL A 335 19.76 -16.33 -4.79
CA VAL A 335 18.57 -15.62 -4.30
C VAL A 335 18.75 -14.10 -4.28
N ALA A 336 19.98 -13.59 -4.29
CA ALA A 336 20.28 -12.16 -4.25
C ALA A 336 19.57 -11.32 -5.33
N PRO A 337 19.47 -11.73 -6.60
CA PRO A 337 18.79 -10.92 -7.63
C PRO A 337 17.30 -10.75 -7.35
N SER A 338 16.61 -11.83 -6.93
CA SER A 338 15.19 -11.76 -6.61
C SER A 338 14.96 -10.92 -5.34
N ALA A 339 15.79 -11.11 -4.31
CA ALA A 339 15.71 -10.31 -3.09
C ALA A 339 15.90 -8.81 -3.35
N ALA A 340 16.85 -8.43 -4.23
CA ALA A 340 17.08 -7.04 -4.61
C ALA A 340 15.89 -6.42 -5.36
N ILE A 341 15.32 -7.15 -6.34
CA ILE A 341 14.12 -6.69 -7.06
C ILE A 341 12.95 -6.51 -6.10
N PHE A 342 12.74 -7.45 -5.18
CA PHE A 342 11.69 -7.35 -4.17
C PHE A 342 11.89 -6.15 -3.24
N ALA A 343 13.11 -5.88 -2.79
CA ALA A 343 13.39 -4.71 -1.96
C ALA A 343 13.10 -3.40 -2.71
N ILE A 344 13.42 -3.33 -4.01
CA ILE A 344 13.11 -2.15 -4.85
C ILE A 344 11.59 -1.97 -5.01
N VAL A 345 10.82 -3.04 -5.14
CA VAL A 345 9.35 -2.96 -5.31
C VAL A 345 8.63 -2.59 -4.00
N VAL A 346 9.25 -2.88 -2.86
CA VAL A 346 8.71 -2.55 -1.53
C VAL A 346 9.07 -1.11 -1.12
N ALA A 347 10.18 -0.57 -1.62
CA ALA A 347 10.62 0.80 -1.40
C ALA A 347 9.87 1.84 -2.25
#